data_AF-A0A1J4L3T5-F1
#
_entry.id   AF-A0A1J4L3T5-F1
#
_cell.length_a   1.000
_cell.length_b   1.000
_cell.length_c   1.000
_cell.angle_alpha   90.00
_cell.angle_beta   90.00
_cell.angle_gamma   90.00
#
_symmetry.space_group_name_H-M   'P 1'
#
loop_
_entity.id
_entity.type
_entity.pdbx_description
1 polymer ?
#
loop_
_entity_poly.entity_id
_entity_poly.type
_entity_poly.pdbx_seq_one_letter_code
_entity_poly.pdbx_strand_id
1 'polypeptide(L)'
;MRQFCIHAQNWLDEDKKHIIAVHCKAGKGRTGLMIVCLLLHMGRFESCDEALTYYGKKRTYNGKGVTIPSQIRYAYYYEQYLKGGFPRDQEFVGKPCTVTCVHFRNVPDEFFTRDLILEICAIDDETIYYKGPGKNPKGPRKNSEHNTLTYKLDGLEECENIAGDFRISIFKGEKMACFMWFNSEFIKDKEVFTKAQIDKANKNKVFKKDFKACVFAHH
;
A
#
# COMPACT_ATOMS: atom_id res chain seq x y z
N MET A 1 1.38 -2.50 13.19
CA MET A 1 0.10 -3.26 13.26
C MET A 1 0.16 -4.42 14.25
N ARG A 2 1.16 -5.30 14.12
CA ARG A 2 1.39 -6.47 14.99
C ARG A 2 1.40 -6.14 16.49
N GLN A 3 2.24 -5.19 16.91
CA GLN A 3 2.35 -4.79 18.33
C GLN A 3 1.01 -4.38 18.93
N PHE A 4 0.21 -3.59 18.21
CA PHE A 4 -1.14 -3.23 18.63
C PHE A 4 -2.03 -4.46 18.83
N CYS A 5 -2.02 -5.41 17.90
CA CYS A 5 -2.90 -6.58 17.99
C CYS A 5 -2.52 -7.49 19.16
N ILE A 6 -1.22 -7.71 19.39
CA ILE A 6 -0.72 -8.48 20.53
C ILE A 6 -1.13 -7.80 21.84
N HIS A 7 -0.86 -6.50 21.99
CA HIS A 7 -1.19 -5.78 23.21
C HIS A 7 -2.70 -5.74 23.47
N ALA A 8 -3.50 -5.49 22.44
CA ALA A 8 -4.95 -5.46 22.54
C ALA A 8 -5.53 -6.84 22.86
N GLN A 9 -5.01 -7.91 22.26
CA GLN A 9 -5.44 -9.27 22.58
C GLN A 9 -5.09 -9.63 24.02
N ASN A 10 -3.85 -9.38 24.46
CA ASN A 10 -3.43 -9.67 25.84
C ASN A 10 -4.34 -8.97 26.85
N TRP A 11 -4.62 -7.67 26.65
CA TRP A 11 -5.55 -6.92 27.48
C TRP A 11 -6.96 -7.54 27.52
N LEU A 12 -7.49 -7.98 26.38
CA LEU A 12 -8.81 -8.59 26.30
C LEU A 12 -8.86 -10.00 26.91
N ASP A 13 -7.75 -10.73 26.89
CA ASP A 13 -7.65 -12.09 27.42
C ASP A 13 -7.48 -12.12 28.96
N GLU A 14 -7.04 -11.02 29.58
CA GLU A 14 -6.87 -10.88 31.04
C GLU A 14 -8.20 -10.88 31.81
N ASP A 15 -9.26 -10.24 31.29
CA ASP A 15 -10.59 -10.23 31.92
C ASP A 15 -11.69 -10.12 30.85
N LYS A 16 -12.74 -10.94 30.97
CA LYS A 16 -13.93 -10.91 30.10
C LYS A 16 -14.67 -9.56 30.11
N LYS A 17 -14.46 -8.72 31.13
CA LYS A 17 -15.01 -7.36 31.24
C LYS A 17 -14.13 -6.30 30.59
N HIS A 18 -12.89 -6.62 30.23
CA HIS A 18 -12.01 -5.67 29.57
C HIS A 18 -12.56 -5.28 28.19
N ILE A 19 -12.43 -4.00 27.89
CA ILE A 19 -12.82 -3.42 26.60
C ILE A 19 -11.66 -2.65 26.02
N ILE A 20 -11.64 -2.54 24.69
CA ILE A 20 -10.74 -1.63 23.98
C ILE A 20 -11.54 -0.57 23.24
N ALA A 21 -11.07 0.67 23.29
CA ALA A 21 -11.61 1.78 22.52
C ALA A 21 -10.56 2.24 21.51
N VAL A 22 -10.78 1.95 20.24
CA VAL A 22 -9.87 2.35 19.15
C VAL A 22 -10.47 3.55 18.43
N HIS A 23 -9.74 4.67 18.36
CA HIS A 23 -10.21 5.87 17.68
C HIS A 23 -9.13 6.50 16.80
N CYS A 24 -9.58 7.41 15.93
CA CYS A 24 -8.74 8.37 15.22
C CYS A 24 -9.56 9.66 15.12
N LYS A 25 -9.41 10.46 14.05
CA LYS A 25 -10.27 11.64 13.85
C LYS A 25 -11.73 11.29 13.54
N ALA A 26 -11.97 10.46 12.51
CA ALA A 26 -13.32 10.10 12.07
C ALA A 26 -13.78 8.69 12.50
N GLY A 27 -12.87 7.91 13.10
CA GLY A 27 -13.16 6.52 13.49
C GLY A 27 -13.53 5.63 12.31
N LYS A 28 -12.89 5.80 11.14
CA LYS A 28 -13.27 5.13 9.88
C LYS A 28 -12.13 4.34 9.24
N GLY A 29 -11.23 5.00 8.50
CA GLY A 29 -10.16 4.31 7.76
C GLY A 29 -9.08 3.72 8.67
N ARG A 30 -8.32 4.57 9.37
CA ARG A 30 -7.23 4.16 10.28
C ARG A 30 -7.73 3.24 11.42
N THR A 31 -8.81 3.64 12.08
CA THR A 31 -9.47 2.84 13.11
C THR A 31 -9.94 1.49 12.57
N GLY A 32 -10.58 1.49 11.40
CA GLY A 32 -11.06 0.27 10.77
C GLY A 32 -9.95 -0.69 10.40
N LEU A 33 -8.85 -0.20 9.86
CA LEU A 33 -7.67 -1.01 9.56
C LEU A 33 -7.18 -1.75 10.81
N MET A 34 -7.00 -1.02 11.92
CA MET A 34 -6.51 -1.64 13.16
C MET A 34 -7.52 -2.64 13.75
N ILE A 35 -8.82 -2.33 13.71
CA ILE A 35 -9.88 -3.25 14.18
C ILE A 35 -9.95 -4.50 13.31
N VAL A 36 -9.87 -4.37 11.99
CA VAL A 36 -9.85 -5.50 11.05
C VAL A 36 -8.67 -6.41 11.34
N CYS A 37 -7.47 -5.85 11.50
CA CYS A 37 -6.29 -6.63 11.84
C CYS A 37 -6.42 -7.34 13.19
N LEU A 38 -6.99 -6.69 14.21
CA LEU A 38 -7.23 -7.33 15.50
C LEU A 38 -8.26 -8.47 15.40
N LEU A 39 -9.35 -8.28 14.64
CA LEU A 39 -10.34 -9.34 14.43
C LEU A 39 -9.74 -10.57 13.74
N LEU A 40 -8.85 -10.36 12.76
CA LEU A 40 -8.08 -11.43 12.14
C LEU A 40 -7.10 -12.07 13.14
N HIS A 41 -6.40 -11.25 13.93
CA HIS A 41 -5.41 -11.73 14.92
C HIS A 41 -6.03 -12.67 15.95
N MET A 42 -7.23 -12.33 16.43
CA MET A 42 -8.00 -13.11 17.40
C MET A 42 -8.76 -14.28 16.76
N GLY A 43 -8.58 -14.56 15.47
CA GLY A 43 -9.26 -15.65 14.76
C GLY A 43 -10.79 -15.49 14.66
N ARG A 44 -11.31 -14.25 14.72
CA ARG A 44 -12.77 -14.01 14.62
C ARG A 44 -13.31 -14.12 13.20
N PHE A 45 -12.43 -14.00 12.21
CA PHE A 45 -12.70 -14.18 10.79
C PHE A 45 -11.52 -14.90 10.15
N GLU A 46 -11.79 -15.74 9.15
CA GLU A 46 -10.77 -16.52 8.45
C GLU A 46 -10.14 -15.75 7.28
N SER A 47 -10.84 -14.72 6.79
CA SER A 47 -10.41 -13.91 5.65
C SER A 47 -10.48 -12.41 5.91
N CYS A 48 -9.55 -11.68 5.28
CA CYS A 48 -9.51 -10.21 5.32
C CYS A 48 -10.82 -9.59 4.78
N ASP A 49 -11.40 -10.18 3.74
CA ASP A 49 -12.65 -9.74 3.12
C ASP A 49 -13.85 -9.78 4.08
N GLU A 50 -13.98 -10.86 4.85
CA GLU A 50 -15.03 -10.98 5.87
C GLU A 50 -14.88 -9.92 6.96
N ALA A 51 -13.65 -9.75 7.48
CA ALA A 51 -13.37 -8.77 8.53
C ALA A 51 -13.62 -7.33 8.04
N LEU A 52 -13.18 -6.98 6.82
CA LEU A 52 -13.44 -5.67 6.20
C LEU A 52 -14.94 -5.43 6.00
N THR A 53 -15.67 -6.44 5.52
CA THR A 53 -17.12 -6.38 5.31
C THR A 53 -17.87 -6.21 6.62
N TYR A 54 -17.50 -6.99 7.64
CA TYR A 54 -18.07 -6.90 8.98
C TYR A 54 -17.87 -5.50 9.57
N TYR A 55 -16.64 -4.99 9.54
CA TYR A 55 -16.35 -3.64 10.03
C TYR A 55 -17.14 -2.58 9.27
N GLY A 56 -17.19 -2.67 7.94
CA GLY A 56 -17.95 -1.76 7.08
C GLY A 56 -19.42 -1.68 7.46
N LYS A 57 -20.07 -2.84 7.63
CA LYS A 57 -21.49 -2.94 8.04
C LYS A 57 -21.74 -2.43 9.45
N LYS A 58 -20.86 -2.75 10.41
CA LYS A 58 -21.02 -2.33 11.82
C LYS A 58 -20.75 -0.84 12.03
N ARG A 59 -19.81 -0.27 11.29
CA ARG A 59 -19.40 1.12 11.50
C ARG A 59 -20.16 2.13 10.64
N THR A 60 -20.69 1.74 9.48
CA THR A 60 -21.24 2.68 8.50
C THR A 60 -22.55 2.19 7.88
N TYR A 61 -23.48 3.11 7.61
CA TYR A 61 -24.76 2.79 6.98
C TYR A 61 -24.62 2.27 5.53
N ASN A 62 -23.58 2.70 4.81
CA ASN A 62 -23.37 2.35 3.41
C ASN A 62 -22.36 1.21 3.20
N GLY A 63 -21.93 0.54 4.28
CA GLY A 63 -20.93 -0.54 4.24
C GLY A 63 -19.50 -0.09 3.91
N LYS A 64 -19.27 1.21 3.65
CA LYS A 64 -17.96 1.74 3.27
C LYS A 64 -17.15 2.08 4.51
N GLY A 65 -16.53 1.10 5.15
CA GLY A 65 -15.60 1.27 6.28
C GLY A 65 -14.21 1.74 5.83
N VAL A 66 -13.28 0.80 5.72
CA VAL A 66 -11.93 1.03 5.16
C VAL A 66 -12.06 1.13 3.63
N THR A 67 -11.59 2.24 3.05
CA THR A 67 -11.78 2.53 1.60
C THR A 67 -10.54 3.04 0.90
N ILE A 68 -9.46 3.29 1.65
CA ILE A 68 -8.18 3.72 1.10
C ILE A 68 -7.45 2.44 0.64
N PRO A 69 -7.07 2.33 -0.65
CA PRO A 69 -6.48 1.11 -1.21
C PRO A 69 -5.28 0.59 -0.43
N SER A 70 -4.34 1.47 -0.07
CA SER A 70 -3.19 1.07 0.75
C SER A 70 -3.60 0.53 2.13
N GLN A 71 -4.64 1.08 2.77
CA GLN A 71 -5.13 0.52 4.04
C GLN A 71 -5.71 -0.89 3.85
N ILE A 72 -6.46 -1.11 2.77
CA ILE A 72 -7.00 -2.44 2.44
C ILE A 72 -5.85 -3.42 2.18
N ARG A 73 -4.84 -3.01 1.42
CA ARG A 73 -3.65 -3.83 1.13
C ARG A 73 -2.93 -4.25 2.42
N TYR A 74 -2.75 -3.34 3.37
CA TYR A 74 -2.13 -3.66 4.65
C TYR A 74 -2.97 -4.62 5.50
N ALA A 75 -4.30 -4.62 5.37
CA ALA A 75 -5.14 -5.65 6.00
C ALA A 75 -4.87 -7.04 5.39
N TYR A 76 -4.72 -7.14 4.07
CA TYR A 76 -4.32 -8.40 3.40
C TYR A 76 -2.88 -8.82 3.74
N TYR A 77 -1.94 -7.87 3.85
CA TYR A 77 -0.60 -8.16 4.33
C TYR A 77 -0.63 -8.71 5.75
N TYR A 78 -1.50 -8.18 6.60
CA TYR A 78 -1.65 -8.71 7.95
C TYR A 78 -2.24 -10.12 7.99
N GLU A 79 -3.20 -10.43 7.11
CA GLU A 79 -3.67 -11.80 6.91
C GLU A 79 -2.54 -12.74 6.45
N GLN A 80 -1.73 -12.31 5.48
CA GLN A 80 -0.56 -13.08 5.01
C GLN A 80 0.47 -13.27 6.12
N TYR A 81 0.72 -12.24 6.93
CA TYR A 81 1.57 -12.33 8.13
C TYR A 81 1.05 -13.42 9.09
N LEU A 82 -0.25 -13.48 9.37
CA LEU A 82 -0.80 -14.51 10.26
C LEU A 82 -0.66 -15.93 9.67
N LYS A 83 -0.80 -16.06 8.34
CA LYS A 83 -0.70 -17.34 7.61
C LYS A 83 0.75 -17.78 7.37
N GLY A 84 1.70 -16.85 7.36
CA GLY A 84 3.11 -17.09 7.04
C GLY A 84 3.94 -17.70 8.18
N GLY A 85 3.35 -17.90 9.37
CA GLY A 85 4.04 -18.56 10.49
C GLY A 85 5.17 -17.74 11.13
N PHE A 86 5.17 -16.42 10.95
CA PHE A 86 6.19 -15.55 11.54
C PHE A 86 6.16 -15.59 13.09
N PRO A 87 7.32 -15.57 13.77
CA PRO A 87 7.37 -15.52 15.23
C PRO A 87 6.62 -14.31 15.81
N ARG A 88 5.81 -14.56 16.85
CA ARG A 88 5.01 -13.53 17.55
C ARG A 88 5.72 -12.94 18.77
N ASP A 89 6.88 -13.45 19.11
CA ASP A 89 7.76 -13.00 20.20
C ASP A 89 8.95 -12.19 19.70
N GLN A 90 9.30 -12.27 18.41
CA GLN A 90 10.44 -11.56 17.82
C GLN A 90 10.03 -10.34 16.99
N GLU A 91 10.96 -9.41 16.81
CA GLU A 91 10.76 -8.28 15.90
C GLU A 91 10.49 -8.78 14.47
N PHE A 92 9.50 -8.16 13.82
CA PHE A 92 9.23 -8.46 12.42
C PHE A 92 10.15 -7.62 11.55
N VAL A 93 11.13 -8.27 10.93
CA VAL A 93 12.04 -7.66 9.97
C VAL A 93 11.64 -8.17 8.58
N GLY A 94 11.12 -7.27 7.74
CA GLY A 94 10.75 -7.64 6.38
C GLY A 94 11.98 -7.91 5.54
N LYS A 95 11.92 -8.96 4.71
CA LYS A 95 12.96 -9.26 3.73
C LYS A 95 13.14 -8.05 2.81
N PRO A 96 14.38 -7.55 2.60
CA PRO A 96 14.61 -6.47 1.66
C PRO A 96 14.15 -6.84 0.24
N CYS A 97 13.85 -5.83 -0.56
CA CYS A 97 13.49 -5.99 -1.95
C CYS A 97 14.18 -4.92 -2.81
N THR A 98 14.29 -5.22 -4.10
CA THR A 98 14.71 -4.27 -5.14
C THR A 98 13.53 -3.95 -6.03
N VAL A 99 13.19 -2.67 -6.20
CA VAL A 99 12.14 -2.24 -7.14
C VAL A 99 12.78 -1.91 -8.49
N THR A 100 12.49 -2.71 -9.51
CA THR A 100 13.20 -2.65 -10.81
C THR A 100 12.46 -1.87 -11.88
N CYS A 101 11.13 -1.80 -11.80
CA CYS A 101 10.33 -1.10 -12.79
C CYS A 101 8.94 -0.73 -12.28
N VAL A 102 8.47 0.46 -12.67
CA VAL A 102 7.07 0.84 -12.51
C VAL A 102 6.50 1.24 -13.86
N HIS A 103 5.49 0.50 -14.31
CA HIS A 103 4.90 0.63 -15.63
C HIS A 103 3.42 0.95 -15.54
N PHE A 104 2.99 2.04 -16.18
CA PHE A 104 1.60 2.46 -16.23
C PHE A 104 1.00 2.23 -17.61
N ARG A 105 -0.27 1.84 -17.64
CA ARG A 105 -1.07 1.60 -18.85
C ARG A 105 -2.35 2.42 -18.84
N ASN A 106 -2.82 2.77 -20.03
CA ASN A 106 -3.99 3.63 -20.25
C ASN A 106 -3.84 4.96 -19.49
N VAL A 107 -2.63 5.53 -19.59
CA VAL A 107 -2.26 6.77 -18.94
C VAL A 107 -3.01 7.94 -19.61
N PRO A 108 -3.59 8.88 -18.85
CA PRO A 108 -4.23 10.07 -19.43
C PRO A 108 -3.23 10.97 -20.16
N ASP A 109 -3.67 11.58 -21.27
CA ASP A 109 -2.82 12.42 -22.15
C ASP A 109 -2.08 13.53 -21.40
N GLU A 110 -2.69 14.09 -20.34
CA GLU A 110 -2.09 15.14 -19.52
C GLU A 110 -0.82 14.69 -18.77
N PHE A 111 -0.51 13.40 -18.70
CA PHE A 111 0.71 12.87 -18.08
C PHE A 111 1.83 12.65 -19.11
N PHE A 112 1.65 12.98 -20.39
CA PHE A 112 2.74 12.88 -21.37
C PHE A 112 3.71 14.07 -21.33
N THR A 113 3.95 14.63 -20.14
CA THR A 113 4.73 15.87 -19.88
C THR A 113 6.14 15.58 -19.36
N ARG A 114 7.04 16.58 -19.36
CA ARG A 114 8.45 16.39 -18.97
C ARG A 114 8.69 16.42 -17.46
N ASP A 115 7.73 16.92 -16.69
CA ASP A 115 7.77 17.18 -15.25
C ASP A 115 7.26 16.00 -14.40
N LEU A 116 7.45 14.77 -14.88
CA LEU A 116 7.02 13.57 -14.18
C LEU A 116 8.15 12.93 -13.38
N ILE A 117 7.94 12.80 -12.07
CA ILE A 117 8.91 12.23 -11.14
C ILE A 117 8.29 11.06 -10.39
N LEU A 118 9.05 9.97 -10.27
CA LEU A 118 8.76 8.87 -9.38
C LEU A 118 9.57 9.05 -8.10
N GLU A 119 8.91 8.86 -6.96
CA GLU A 119 9.52 8.89 -5.63
C GLU A 119 9.26 7.57 -4.92
N ILE A 120 10.30 7.02 -4.29
CA ILE A 120 10.24 5.90 -3.36
C ILE A 120 10.75 6.40 -2.01
N CYS A 121 9.92 6.35 -0.98
CA CYS A 121 10.28 6.80 0.37
C CYS A 121 9.84 5.80 1.44
N ALA A 122 10.49 5.83 2.59
CA ALA A 122 10.11 5.04 3.76
C ALA A 122 8.82 5.59 4.42
N ILE A 123 8.36 4.87 5.45
CA ILE A 123 7.16 5.22 6.21
C ILE A 123 7.25 6.52 7.01
N ASP A 124 8.46 6.97 7.35
CA ASP A 124 8.70 8.24 8.03
C ASP A 124 8.44 9.45 7.11
N ASP A 125 8.27 9.24 5.80
CA ASP A 125 8.19 10.28 4.76
C ASP A 125 9.43 11.22 4.70
N GLU A 126 10.49 10.92 5.45
CA GLU A 126 11.75 11.68 5.52
C GLU A 126 12.86 10.97 4.74
N THR A 127 12.93 9.63 4.86
CA THR A 127 13.89 8.80 4.17
C THR A 127 13.44 8.58 2.73
N ILE A 128 14.04 9.31 1.80
CA ILE A 128 13.83 9.15 0.36
C ILE A 128 14.87 8.16 -0.16
N TYR A 129 14.43 6.97 -0.57
CA TYR A 129 15.27 6.01 -1.27
C TYR A 129 15.57 6.52 -2.68
N TYR A 130 14.54 6.90 -3.43
CA TYR A 130 14.72 7.34 -4.81
C TYR A 130 13.78 8.50 -5.14
N LYS A 131 14.26 9.49 -5.90
CA LYS A 131 13.41 10.54 -6.47
C LYS A 131 13.95 11.00 -7.81
N GLY A 132 13.25 10.64 -8.88
CA GLY A 132 13.72 11.01 -10.21
C GLY A 132 12.86 10.49 -11.37
N PRO A 133 13.33 10.71 -12.61
CA PRO A 133 12.64 10.32 -13.83
C PRO A 133 12.75 8.82 -14.18
N GLY A 134 13.45 8.02 -13.39
CA GLY A 134 13.99 6.70 -13.73
C GLY A 134 15.39 6.80 -14.34
N LYS A 135 15.90 5.70 -14.92
CA LYS A 135 17.18 5.65 -15.65
C LYS A 135 17.28 6.61 -16.84
N ASN A 136 16.15 7.10 -17.36
CA ASN A 136 16.14 8.02 -18.49
C ASN A 136 16.10 9.47 -17.96
N PRO A 137 17.12 10.30 -18.24
CA PRO A 137 17.19 11.68 -17.73
C PRO A 137 16.07 12.58 -18.25
N LYS A 138 15.35 12.19 -19.32
CA LYS A 138 14.27 12.97 -19.92
C LYS A 138 12.87 12.63 -19.38
N GLY A 139 12.76 11.82 -18.33
CA GLY A 139 11.49 11.34 -17.79
C GLY A 139 11.26 9.85 -18.05
N PRO A 140 10.11 9.31 -17.62
CA PRO A 140 9.74 7.93 -17.93
C PRO A 140 9.72 7.71 -19.44
N ARG A 141 10.02 6.47 -19.88
CA ARG A 141 9.83 6.09 -21.29
C ARG A 141 8.34 6.19 -21.61
N LYS A 142 8.01 7.07 -22.56
CA LYS A 142 6.65 7.30 -23.02
C LYS A 142 6.39 6.54 -24.31
N ASN A 143 5.22 5.93 -24.41
CA ASN A 143 4.67 5.47 -25.68
C ASN A 143 3.26 6.03 -25.80
N SER A 144 3.12 7.08 -26.62
CA SER A 144 1.84 7.78 -26.84
C SER A 144 0.85 6.97 -27.68
N GLU A 145 1.32 6.05 -28.52
CA GLU A 145 0.44 5.16 -29.30
C GLU A 145 -0.29 4.15 -28.41
N HIS A 146 0.38 3.65 -27.37
CA HIS A 146 -0.17 2.67 -26.43
C HIS A 146 -0.57 3.27 -25.08
N ASN A 147 -0.50 4.60 -24.92
CA ASN A 147 -0.78 5.31 -23.67
C ASN A 147 -0.05 4.70 -22.45
N THR A 148 1.27 4.48 -22.57
CA THR A 148 2.07 3.92 -21.48
C THR A 148 3.21 4.83 -21.03
N LEU A 149 3.52 4.75 -19.74
CA LEU A 149 4.69 5.36 -19.10
C LEU A 149 5.47 4.29 -18.36
N THR A 150 6.78 4.25 -18.52
CA THR A 150 7.64 3.25 -17.85
C THR A 150 8.83 3.92 -17.18
N TYR A 151 8.92 3.75 -15.86
CA TYR A 151 10.08 4.08 -15.05
C TYR A 151 10.94 2.83 -14.92
N LYS A 152 12.11 2.85 -15.54
CA LYS A 152 13.14 1.81 -15.37
C LYS A 152 14.03 2.19 -14.20
N LEU A 153 14.17 1.29 -13.25
CA LEU A 153 14.86 1.46 -11.98
C LEU A 153 15.92 0.37 -11.73
N ASP A 154 16.01 -0.62 -12.62
CA ASP A 154 17.01 -1.69 -12.57
C ASP A 154 18.43 -1.11 -12.49
N GLY A 155 19.25 -1.58 -11.55
CA GLY A 155 20.63 -1.10 -11.35
C GLY A 155 20.76 0.35 -10.88
N LEU A 156 19.69 0.92 -10.29
CA LEU A 156 19.81 2.09 -9.42
C LEU A 156 19.98 1.58 -7.99
N GLU A 157 21.16 1.75 -7.42
CA GLU A 157 21.53 1.25 -6.09
C GLU A 157 20.55 1.74 -5.01
N GLU A 158 19.98 2.93 -5.17
CA GLU A 158 19.04 3.50 -4.21
C GLU A 158 17.65 2.84 -4.27
N CYS A 159 17.36 2.07 -5.32
CA CYS A 159 16.16 1.25 -5.44
C CYS A 159 16.40 -0.21 -4.99
N GLU A 160 17.61 -0.54 -4.55
CA GLU A 160 18.00 -1.85 -4.02
C GLU A 160 17.90 -1.86 -2.48
N ASN A 161 17.73 -3.06 -1.90
CA ASN A 161 17.72 -3.27 -0.44
C ASN A 161 16.69 -2.44 0.34
N ILE A 162 15.54 -2.12 -0.27
CA ILE A 162 14.43 -1.45 0.40
C ILE A 162 13.78 -2.45 1.36
N ALA A 163 13.79 -2.13 2.65
CA ALA A 163 13.26 -3.00 3.70
C ALA A 163 12.12 -2.32 4.49
N GLY A 164 11.09 -3.10 4.82
CA GLY A 164 9.95 -2.63 5.61
C GLY A 164 8.91 -1.90 4.78
N ASP A 165 8.26 -0.91 5.38
CA ASP A 165 7.16 -0.16 4.78
C ASP A 165 7.68 1.01 3.92
N PHE A 166 7.28 1.04 2.65
CA PHE A 166 7.68 2.08 1.70
C PHE A 166 6.54 2.50 0.77
N ARG A 167 6.64 3.72 0.24
CA ARG A 167 5.64 4.30 -0.68
C ARG A 167 6.25 4.56 -2.04
N ILE A 168 5.57 4.12 -3.09
CA ILE A 168 5.85 4.56 -4.47
C ILE A 168 4.84 5.64 -4.84
N SER A 169 5.33 6.82 -5.22
CA SER A 169 4.52 7.98 -5.58
C SER A 169 4.90 8.53 -6.95
N ILE A 170 3.90 9.03 -7.67
CA ILE A 170 4.08 9.75 -8.93
C ILE A 170 3.70 11.21 -8.73
N PHE A 171 4.61 12.09 -9.10
CA PHE A 171 4.46 13.53 -9.08
C PHE A 171 4.40 14.08 -10.50
N LYS A 172 3.55 15.10 -10.70
CA LYS A 172 3.54 15.96 -11.87
C LYS A 172 3.79 17.39 -11.39
N GLY A 173 4.98 17.90 -11.65
CA GLY A 173 5.52 19.06 -10.94
C GLY A 173 5.56 18.78 -9.44
N GLU A 174 5.07 19.71 -8.61
CA GLU A 174 5.01 19.54 -7.16
C GLU A 174 3.80 18.72 -6.68
N LYS A 175 2.87 18.40 -7.58
CA LYS A 175 1.61 17.76 -7.22
C LYS A 175 1.73 16.25 -7.30
N MET A 176 1.58 15.58 -6.14
CA MET A 176 1.43 14.12 -6.10
C MET A 176 0.11 13.69 -6.76
N ALA A 177 0.22 13.00 -7.89
CA ALA A 177 -0.89 12.52 -8.71
C ALA A 177 -1.52 11.24 -8.13
N CYS A 178 -0.70 10.26 -7.79
CA CYS A 178 -1.11 8.99 -7.18
C CYS A 178 0.04 8.35 -6.42
N PHE A 179 -0.28 7.43 -5.51
CA PHE A 179 0.71 6.69 -4.74
C PHE A 179 0.17 5.32 -4.31
N MET A 180 1.06 4.50 -3.76
CA MET A 180 0.78 3.18 -3.23
C MET A 180 1.78 2.84 -2.11
N TRP A 181 1.32 2.26 -1.01
CA TRP A 181 2.17 1.78 0.09
C TRP A 181 2.37 0.28 0.06
N PHE A 182 3.61 -0.17 0.24
CA PHE A 182 4.03 -1.55 0.19
C PHE A 182 4.80 -1.90 1.45
N ASN A 183 4.83 -3.18 1.77
CA ASN A 183 5.81 -3.73 2.69
C ASN A 183 6.71 -4.67 1.88
N SER A 184 8.02 -4.55 2.07
CA SER A 184 9.02 -5.30 1.30
C SER A 184 8.86 -6.81 1.45
N GLU A 185 8.37 -7.32 2.57
CA GLU A 185 8.15 -8.76 2.80
C GLU A 185 7.10 -9.35 1.84
N PHE A 186 6.05 -8.58 1.54
CA PHE A 186 4.87 -9.07 0.83
C PHE A 186 4.79 -8.60 -0.62
N ILE A 187 5.82 -7.90 -1.10
CA ILE A 187 5.89 -7.50 -2.50
C ILE A 187 6.13 -8.72 -3.39
N LYS A 188 5.52 -8.73 -4.57
CA LYS A 188 5.68 -9.82 -5.54
C LYS A 188 6.60 -9.38 -6.66
N ASP A 189 7.21 -10.36 -7.34
CA ASP A 189 8.07 -10.10 -8.49
C ASP A 189 7.40 -9.23 -9.57
N LYS A 190 6.08 -9.42 -9.71
CA LYS A 190 5.22 -8.62 -10.57
C LYS A 190 3.82 -8.54 -9.97
N GLU A 191 3.34 -7.33 -9.78
CA GLU A 191 1.96 -7.09 -9.33
C GLU A 191 1.29 -6.01 -10.18
N VAL A 192 0.03 -6.25 -10.56
CA VAL A 192 -0.77 -5.35 -11.38
C VAL A 192 -1.90 -4.77 -10.54
N PHE A 193 -1.96 -3.45 -10.46
CA PHE A 193 -2.96 -2.68 -9.74
C PHE A 193 -3.91 -2.01 -10.71
N THR A 194 -5.21 -2.22 -10.49
CA THR A 194 -6.26 -1.45 -11.16
C THR A 194 -6.35 -0.05 -10.58
N LYS A 195 -7.00 0.89 -11.29
CA LYS A 195 -7.34 2.22 -10.76
C LYS A 195 -7.90 2.17 -9.34
N ALA A 196 -8.78 1.21 -9.04
CA ALA A 196 -9.42 1.09 -7.73
C ALA A 196 -8.44 0.76 -6.59
N GLN A 197 -7.26 0.21 -6.90
CA GLN A 197 -6.24 -0.21 -5.97
C GLN A 197 -5.07 0.79 -5.81
N ILE A 198 -5.18 1.97 -6.44
CA ILE A 198 -4.15 3.00 -6.44
C ILE A 198 -4.68 4.24 -5.70
N ASP A 199 -3.98 4.70 -4.66
CA ASP A 199 -4.39 5.83 -3.84
C ASP A 199 -4.38 7.15 -4.63
N LYS A 200 -5.35 8.02 -4.33
CA LYS A 200 -5.75 9.22 -5.10
C LYS A 200 -6.30 8.91 -6.50
N ALA A 201 -5.66 8.02 -7.28
CA ALA A 201 -6.15 7.64 -8.60
C ALA A 201 -7.55 7.01 -8.52
N ASN A 202 -7.84 6.21 -7.50
CA ASN A 202 -9.14 5.56 -7.31
C ASN A 202 -10.34 6.52 -7.25
N LYS A 203 -10.13 7.77 -6.81
CA LYS A 203 -11.16 8.81 -6.70
C LYS A 203 -11.06 9.89 -7.78
N ASN A 204 -9.93 9.97 -8.47
CA ASN A 204 -9.69 10.98 -9.48
C ASN A 204 -10.33 10.55 -10.81
N LYS A 205 -11.14 11.45 -11.41
CA LYS A 205 -11.85 11.18 -12.67
C LYS A 205 -10.94 11.24 -13.90
N VAL A 206 -9.79 11.91 -13.80
CA VAL A 206 -8.79 11.99 -14.87
C VAL A 206 -8.29 10.60 -15.26
N PHE A 207 -8.01 9.73 -14.28
CA PHE A 207 -7.68 8.34 -14.54
C PHE A 207 -8.93 7.57 -14.95
N LYS A 208 -8.94 6.97 -16.14
CA LYS A 208 -10.05 6.13 -16.61
C LYS A 208 -10.08 4.79 -15.88
N LYS A 209 -11.22 4.08 -15.91
CA LYS A 209 -11.44 2.83 -15.15
C LYS A 209 -10.43 1.74 -15.49
N ASP A 210 -9.94 1.74 -16.72
CA ASP A 210 -8.94 0.83 -17.28
C ASP A 210 -7.49 1.26 -17.02
N PHE A 211 -7.24 2.37 -16.33
CA PHE A 211 -5.90 2.75 -15.86
C PHE A 211 -5.32 1.65 -14.95
N LYS A 212 -4.07 1.28 -15.20
CA LYS A 212 -3.35 0.26 -14.45
C LYS A 212 -1.92 0.69 -14.14
N ALA A 213 -1.41 0.25 -13.00
CA ALA A 213 0.00 0.28 -12.66
C ALA A 213 0.52 -1.16 -12.53
N CYS A 214 1.74 -1.41 -12.96
CA CYS A 214 2.44 -2.67 -12.80
C CYS A 214 3.76 -2.36 -12.10
N VAL A 215 3.95 -2.94 -10.92
CA VAL A 215 5.19 -2.82 -10.15
C VAL A 215 5.95 -4.13 -10.33
N PHE A 216 7.24 -4.01 -10.64
CA PHE A 216 8.18 -5.12 -10.71
C PHE A 216 9.20 -4.94 -9.60
N ALA A 217 9.38 -5.99 -8.82
CA ALA A 217 10.37 -6.05 -7.76
C ALA A 217 11.01 -7.44 -7.77
N HIS A 218 11.98 -7.67 -6.90
CA HIS A 218 12.38 -9.00 -6.49
C HIS A 218 13.00 -8.89 -5.09
N HIS A 219 13.11 -10.03 -4.42
CA HIS A 219 13.87 -10.13 -3.18
C HIS A 219 15.34 -10.49 -3.42
#